data_AF-A0A2J8V0J0-F1
#
_entry.id   AF-A0A2J8V0J0-F1
#
_cell.length_a   1.000
_cell.length_b   1.000
_cell.length_c   1.000
_cell.angle_alpha   90.00
_cell.angle_beta   90.00
_cell.angle_gamma   90.00
#
_symmetry.space_group_name_H-M   'P 1'
#
loop_
_entity.id
_entity.type
_entity.pdbx_description
1 polymer ?
#
loop_
_entity_poly.entity_id
_entity_poly.type
_entity_poly.pdbx_seq_one_letter_code
_entity_poly.pdbx_strand_id
1 'polypeptide(L)'
;MWDVAEELKAMLVFAEHRYYGESLPFGDNSFKDSRHLNFLTSEQALADFAELIKHLKRTIPGAENQPVIAIGGSYGGMLAAWFRMKYPHMVVGALAASAPIWQFEDLVPCGVFMKIVTTDFRKSGPHCSESIRRSWDAINRLSNT
;
A
#
# COMPACT_ATOMS: atom_id res chain seq x y z
N MET A 1 -3.26 11.42 9.37
CA MET A 1 -4.73 11.49 9.16
C MET A 1 -5.39 12.13 10.37
N TRP A 2 -5.25 11.56 11.56
CA TRP A 2 -5.76 12.14 12.81
C TRP A 2 -5.29 13.60 13.04
N ASP A 3 -3.99 13.86 12.93
CA ASP A 3 -3.41 15.19 13.17
C ASP A 3 -3.95 16.33 12.28
N VAL A 4 -4.48 16.00 11.10
CA VAL A 4 -4.96 16.99 10.11
C VAL A 4 -6.48 16.96 9.95
N ALA A 5 -7.17 16.04 10.63
CA ALA A 5 -8.61 15.86 10.48
C ALA A 5 -9.39 17.07 10.98
N GLU A 6 -8.98 17.66 12.11
CA GLU A 6 -9.62 18.84 12.69
C GLU A 6 -9.46 20.07 11.77
N GLU A 7 -8.25 20.31 11.29
CA GLU A 7 -7.95 21.43 10.38
C GLU A 7 -8.77 21.34 9.08
N LEU A 8 -8.91 20.13 8.53
CA LEU A 8 -9.72 19.87 7.33
C LEU A 8 -11.21 19.69 7.62
N LYS A 9 -11.62 19.68 8.89
CA LYS A 9 -12.99 19.36 9.34
C LYS A 9 -13.52 18.06 8.71
N ALA A 10 -12.64 17.06 8.63
CA ALA A 10 -12.87 15.85 7.85
C ALA A 10 -13.33 14.68 8.72
N MET A 11 -14.25 13.89 8.20
CA MET A 11 -14.50 12.54 8.68
C MET A 11 -13.36 11.62 8.21
N LEU A 12 -12.90 10.73 9.09
CA LEU A 12 -11.91 9.72 8.74
C LEU A 12 -12.58 8.35 8.53
N VAL A 13 -12.24 7.71 7.42
CA VAL A 13 -12.69 6.36 7.08
C VAL A 13 -11.46 5.53 6.72
N PHE A 14 -11.28 4.39 7.38
CA PHE A 14 -10.26 3.40 7.05
C PHE A 14 -10.94 2.16 6.50
N ALA A 15 -10.87 1.98 5.18
CA ALA A 15 -11.45 0.83 4.50
C ALA A 15 -10.44 -0.32 4.48
N GLU A 16 -10.81 -1.45 5.05
CA GLU A 16 -9.97 -2.65 5.03
C GLU A 16 -9.97 -3.27 3.62
N HIS A 17 -8.81 -3.77 3.20
CA HIS A 17 -8.65 -4.40 1.89
C HIS A 17 -9.21 -5.82 1.94
N ARG A 18 -9.97 -6.24 0.92
CA ARG A 18 -10.43 -7.64 0.80
C ARG A 18 -9.28 -8.63 0.98
N TYR A 19 -9.55 -9.76 1.63
CA TYR A 19 -8.59 -10.80 2.04
C TYR A 19 -7.60 -10.41 3.14
N TYR A 20 -7.70 -9.22 3.75
CA TYR A 20 -6.89 -8.84 4.91
C TYR A 20 -7.77 -8.63 6.13
N GLY A 21 -7.21 -8.87 7.32
CA GLY A 21 -7.94 -8.70 8.58
C GLY A 21 -9.18 -9.56 8.65
N GLU A 22 -10.32 -8.92 8.86
CA GLU A 22 -11.63 -9.57 8.98
C GLU A 22 -12.42 -9.55 7.65
N SER A 23 -11.93 -8.81 6.65
CA SER A 23 -12.56 -8.65 5.33
C SER A 23 -12.30 -9.85 4.41
N LEU A 24 -12.69 -11.05 4.84
CA LEU A 24 -12.44 -12.32 4.16
C LEU A 24 -13.66 -12.78 3.35
N PRO A 25 -13.62 -12.77 1.99
CA PRO A 25 -14.80 -13.11 1.17
C PRO A 25 -15.37 -14.51 1.40
N PHE A 26 -14.53 -15.45 1.86
CA PHE A 26 -14.91 -16.83 2.13
C PHE A 26 -14.53 -17.30 3.54
N GLY A 27 -14.35 -16.35 4.48
CA GLY A 27 -13.84 -16.64 5.83
C GLY A 27 -12.52 -17.40 5.78
N ASP A 28 -12.39 -18.44 6.59
CA ASP A 28 -11.19 -19.29 6.67
C ASP A 28 -10.80 -19.94 5.34
N ASN A 29 -11.74 -20.12 4.41
CA ASN A 29 -11.47 -20.72 3.11
C ASN A 29 -10.90 -19.73 2.08
N SER A 30 -10.74 -18.45 2.43
CA SER A 30 -10.31 -17.41 1.47
C SER A 30 -8.98 -17.72 0.78
N PHE A 31 -8.10 -18.50 1.41
CA PHE A 31 -6.78 -18.86 0.90
C PHE A 31 -6.66 -20.33 0.47
N LYS A 32 -7.77 -21.07 0.43
CA LYS A 32 -7.75 -22.53 0.29
C LYS A 32 -7.23 -23.01 -1.06
N ASP A 33 -7.67 -22.40 -2.15
CA ASP A 33 -7.28 -22.76 -3.51
C ASP A 33 -7.33 -21.54 -4.44
N SER A 34 -6.86 -21.73 -5.68
CA SER A 34 -6.82 -20.65 -6.69
C SER A 34 -8.20 -20.08 -7.02
N ARG A 35 -9.29 -20.85 -6.87
CA ARG A 35 -10.65 -20.37 -7.12
C ARG A 35 -11.11 -19.41 -6.02
N HIS A 36 -10.74 -19.70 -4.76
CA HIS A 36 -11.02 -18.78 -3.65
C HIS A 36 -10.14 -17.54 -3.72
N LEU A 37 -8.90 -17.63 -4.21
CA LEU A 37 -8.00 -16.47 -4.37
C LEU A 37 -8.26 -15.65 -5.63
N ASN A 38 -9.09 -16.12 -6.55
CA ASN A 38 -9.34 -15.48 -7.85
C ASN A 38 -9.85 -14.02 -7.72
N PHE A 39 -10.44 -13.65 -6.59
CA PHE A 39 -11.00 -12.31 -6.37
C PHE A 39 -10.06 -11.37 -5.59
N LEU A 40 -8.84 -11.81 -5.27
CA LEU A 40 -7.80 -11.00 -4.63
C LEU A 40 -7.01 -10.24 -5.71
N THR A 41 -7.59 -9.16 -6.22
CA THR A 41 -6.91 -8.25 -7.17
C THR A 41 -7.06 -6.80 -6.75
N SER A 42 -6.19 -5.93 -7.29
CA SER A 42 -6.24 -4.50 -7.01
C SER A 42 -7.49 -3.85 -7.57
N GLU A 43 -7.93 -4.21 -8.78
CA GLU A 43 -9.14 -3.71 -9.45
C GLU A 43 -10.38 -3.96 -8.60
N GLN A 44 -10.45 -5.16 -8.04
CA GLN A 44 -11.48 -5.63 -7.16
C GLN A 44 -11.50 -4.84 -5.83
N ALA A 45 -10.34 -4.62 -5.20
CA ALA A 45 -10.25 -3.76 -4.02
C ALA A 45 -10.64 -2.29 -4.31
N LEU A 46 -10.22 -1.75 -5.47
CA LEU A 46 -10.62 -0.41 -5.89
C LEU A 46 -12.15 -0.30 -6.10
N ALA A 47 -12.78 -1.35 -6.62
CA ALA A 47 -14.23 -1.41 -6.75
C ALA A 47 -14.93 -1.46 -5.38
N ASP A 48 -14.38 -2.17 -4.39
CA ASP A 48 -14.91 -2.15 -3.01
C ASP A 48 -14.88 -0.75 -2.43
N PHE A 49 -13.77 -0.02 -2.61
CA PHE A 49 -13.65 1.36 -2.11
C PHE A 49 -14.64 2.30 -2.79
N ALA A 50 -14.88 2.12 -4.10
CA ALA A 50 -15.91 2.89 -4.82
C ALA A 50 -17.31 2.62 -4.26
N GLU A 51 -17.69 1.36 -4.09
CA GLU A 51 -19.01 1.00 -3.56
C GLU A 51 -19.17 1.41 -2.09
N LEU A 52 -18.11 1.32 -1.28
CA LEU A 52 -18.11 1.81 0.10
C LEU A 52 -18.32 3.33 0.15
N ILE A 53 -17.64 4.12 -0.68
CA ILE A 53 -17.87 5.57 -0.71
C ILE A 53 -19.30 5.90 -1.14
N LYS A 54 -19.84 5.21 -2.16
CA LYS A 54 -21.25 5.38 -2.56
C LYS A 54 -22.19 5.06 -1.40
N HIS A 55 -21.93 3.96 -0.69
CA HIS A 55 -22.70 3.58 0.48
C HIS A 55 -22.64 4.67 1.56
N LEU A 56 -21.45 5.14 1.94
CA LEU A 56 -21.27 6.15 2.97
C LEU A 56 -21.96 7.47 2.62
N LYS A 57 -21.83 7.93 1.37
CA LYS A 57 -22.49 9.16 0.87
C LYS A 57 -24.01 9.08 0.90
N ARG A 58 -24.57 7.89 0.67
CA ARG A 58 -26.03 7.65 0.72
C ARG A 58 -26.52 7.48 2.16
N THR A 59 -25.76 6.81 3.01
CA THR A 59 -26.20 6.38 4.33
C THR A 59 -25.98 7.46 5.40
N ILE A 60 -24.92 8.27 5.29
CA ILE A 60 -24.57 9.28 6.30
C ILE A 60 -25.20 10.63 5.91
N PRO A 61 -26.12 11.18 6.72
CA PRO A 61 -26.71 12.49 6.46
C PRO A 61 -25.64 13.58 6.35
N GLY A 62 -25.74 14.41 5.30
CA GLY A 62 -24.79 15.49 5.04
C GLY A 62 -23.53 15.09 4.25
N ALA A 63 -23.29 13.80 4.00
CA ALA A 63 -22.11 13.33 3.27
C ALA A 63 -22.24 13.32 1.74
N GLU A 64 -23.47 13.34 1.20
CA GLU A 64 -23.78 13.16 -0.23
C GLU A 64 -22.88 14.00 -1.16
N ASN A 65 -22.80 15.31 -0.90
CA ASN A 65 -22.04 16.27 -1.70
C ASN A 65 -20.66 16.62 -1.13
N GLN A 66 -20.18 15.91 -0.10
CA GLN A 66 -18.86 16.16 0.49
C GLN A 66 -17.74 15.61 -0.41
N PRO A 67 -16.61 16.32 -0.56
CA PRO A 67 -15.46 15.81 -1.29
C PRO A 67 -14.76 14.69 -0.51
N VAL A 68 -14.16 13.74 -1.22
CA VAL A 68 -13.41 12.62 -0.63
C VAL A 68 -11.98 12.64 -1.18
N ILE A 69 -10.98 12.50 -0.31
CA ILE A 69 -9.56 12.41 -0.67
C ILE A 69 -9.07 11.01 -0.30
N ALA A 70 -8.46 10.30 -1.26
CA ALA A 70 -7.84 9.00 -0.99
C ALA A 70 -6.47 9.20 -0.34
N ILE A 71 -6.16 8.46 0.72
CA ILE A 71 -4.86 8.52 1.39
C ILE A 71 -4.34 7.11 1.58
N GLY A 72 -3.06 6.87 1.27
CA GLY A 72 -2.43 5.59 1.50
C GLY A 72 -0.91 5.63 1.47
N GLY A 73 -0.29 4.65 2.12
CA GLY A 73 1.17 4.45 2.15
C GLY A 73 1.59 3.13 1.51
N SER A 74 2.77 3.09 0.90
CA SER A 74 3.30 1.86 0.24
C SER A 74 2.30 1.33 -0.81
N TYR A 75 1.93 0.05 -0.77
CA TYR A 75 0.86 -0.51 -1.62
C TYR A 75 -0.48 0.24 -1.46
N GLY A 76 -0.86 0.64 -0.24
CA GLY A 76 -2.03 1.49 -0.03
C GLY A 76 -1.91 2.84 -0.75
N GLY A 77 -0.70 3.38 -0.89
CA GLY A 77 -0.43 4.57 -1.68
C GLY A 77 -0.56 4.33 -3.18
N MET A 78 -0.16 3.16 -3.68
CA MET A 78 -0.39 2.74 -5.07
C MET A 78 -1.89 2.65 -5.34
N LEU A 79 -2.65 2.03 -4.43
CA LEU A 79 -4.11 2.00 -4.49
C LEU A 79 -4.72 3.40 -4.47
N ALA A 80 -4.29 4.30 -3.58
CA ALA A 80 -4.80 5.67 -3.55
C ALA A 80 -4.56 6.41 -4.89
N ALA A 81 -3.35 6.29 -5.46
CA ALA A 81 -3.03 6.86 -6.76
C ALA A 81 -3.90 6.27 -7.88
N TRP A 82 -3.95 4.94 -8.00
CA TRP A 82 -4.74 4.26 -9.02
C TRP A 82 -6.24 4.50 -8.86
N PHE A 83 -6.73 4.63 -7.62
CA PHE A 83 -8.12 4.95 -7.35
C PHE A 83 -8.50 6.31 -7.90
N ARG A 84 -7.65 7.34 -7.68
CA ARG A 84 -7.85 8.64 -8.31
C ARG A 84 -7.77 8.57 -9.85
N MET A 85 -6.86 7.76 -10.41
CA MET A 85 -6.73 7.60 -11.87
C MET A 85 -7.96 6.93 -12.50
N LYS A 86 -8.52 5.91 -11.85
CA LYS A 86 -9.61 5.07 -12.41
C LYS A 86 -11.01 5.53 -12.00
N TYR A 87 -11.15 6.12 -10.82
CA TYR A 87 -12.40 6.61 -10.25
C TYR A 87 -12.32 8.10 -9.86
N PRO A 88 -11.98 9.00 -10.80
CA PRO A 88 -11.87 10.44 -10.51
C PRO A 88 -13.21 11.08 -10.09
N HIS A 89 -14.34 10.43 -10.40
CA HIS A 89 -15.68 10.83 -9.97
C HIS A 89 -15.99 10.45 -8.51
N MET A 90 -15.19 9.56 -7.89
CA MET A 90 -15.36 9.15 -6.50
C MET A 90 -14.49 9.97 -5.54
N VAL A 91 -13.29 10.38 -5.96
CA VAL A 91 -12.32 11.11 -5.12
C VAL A 91 -11.75 12.35 -5.81
N VAL A 92 -11.67 13.46 -5.10
CA VAL A 92 -11.17 14.75 -5.62
C VAL A 92 -9.64 14.85 -5.68
N GLY A 93 -8.94 13.93 -5.04
CA GLY A 93 -7.48 13.84 -5.07
C GLY A 93 -6.98 12.61 -4.31
N ALA A 94 -5.66 12.39 -4.36
CA ALA A 94 -5.00 11.33 -3.63
C ALA A 94 -3.66 11.77 -3.04
N LEU A 95 -3.38 11.37 -1.80
CA LEU A 95 -2.05 11.39 -1.19
C LEU A 95 -1.46 9.98 -1.24
N ALA A 96 -0.51 9.76 -2.15
CA ALA A 96 0.16 8.48 -2.36
C ALA A 96 1.56 8.49 -1.71
N ALA A 97 1.62 8.25 -0.40
CA ALA A 97 2.84 8.34 0.37
C ALA A 97 3.77 7.13 0.12
N SER A 98 5.00 7.40 -0.34
CA SER A 98 6.01 6.36 -0.62
C SER A 98 5.46 5.20 -1.47
N ALA A 99 4.67 5.51 -2.49
CA ALA A 99 4.00 4.54 -3.36
C ALA A 99 4.91 4.14 -4.54
N PRO A 100 5.42 2.91 -4.61
CA PRO A 100 6.32 2.49 -5.67
C PRO A 100 5.57 2.10 -6.97
N ILE A 101 4.78 3.02 -7.53
CA ILE A 101 3.91 2.77 -8.70
C ILE A 101 4.66 2.38 -9.99
N TRP A 102 5.98 2.59 -10.04
CA TRP A 102 6.85 2.26 -11.17
C TRP A 102 7.78 1.08 -10.91
N GLN A 103 7.62 0.36 -9.81
CA GLN A 103 8.49 -0.77 -9.45
C GLN A 103 8.12 -2.06 -10.21
N PHE A 104 7.99 -1.96 -11.53
CA PHE A 104 7.56 -3.05 -12.41
C PHE A 104 8.40 -3.10 -13.68
N GLU A 105 8.51 -4.30 -14.24
CA GLU A 105 9.12 -4.58 -15.55
C GLU A 105 10.50 -3.93 -15.70
N ASP A 106 10.69 -3.11 -16.73
CA ASP A 106 11.92 -2.40 -17.08
C ASP A 106 11.87 -0.90 -16.75
N LEU A 107 10.82 -0.43 -16.07
CA LEU A 107 10.64 0.99 -15.70
C LEU A 107 11.75 1.48 -14.75
N VAL A 108 12.31 0.59 -13.92
CA VAL A 108 13.39 0.90 -12.97
C VAL A 108 14.41 -0.25 -12.88
N PRO A 109 15.70 0.03 -12.61
CA PRO A 109 16.69 -1.03 -12.43
C PRO A 109 16.36 -1.94 -11.24
N CYS A 110 16.40 -3.26 -11.41
CA CYS A 110 16.06 -4.23 -10.36
C CYS A 110 16.90 -4.09 -9.08
N GLY A 111 18.16 -3.64 -9.20
CA GLY A 111 19.06 -3.44 -8.06
C GLY A 111 18.80 -2.15 -7.26
N VAL A 112 17.91 -1.26 -7.69
CA VAL A 112 17.74 0.08 -7.08
C VAL A 112 17.33 0.01 -5.62
N PHE A 113 16.45 -0.93 -5.26
CA PHE A 113 15.96 -1.10 -3.89
C PHE A 113 17.13 -1.41 -2.93
N MET A 114 17.88 -2.48 -3.20
CA MET A 114 19.01 -2.87 -2.34
C MET A 114 20.17 -1.86 -2.38
N LYS A 115 20.34 -1.13 -3.49
CA LYS A 115 21.31 -0.02 -3.59
C LYS A 115 20.98 1.13 -2.63
N ILE A 116 19.69 1.48 -2.50
CA ILE A 116 19.24 2.49 -1.55
C ILE A 116 19.42 1.99 -0.12
N VAL A 117 18.97 0.77 0.19
CA VAL A 117 19.18 0.13 1.51
C VAL A 117 20.66 0.17 1.91
N THR A 118 21.57 -0.25 1.01
CA THR A 118 23.01 -0.20 1.25
C THR A 118 23.53 1.22 1.50
N THR A 119 22.96 2.20 0.79
CA THR A 119 23.34 3.61 0.91
C THR A 119 22.94 4.19 2.27
N ASP A 120 21.81 3.78 2.83
CA ASP A 120 21.37 4.23 4.16
C ASP A 120 22.36 3.78 5.23
N PHE A 121 22.77 2.52 5.23
CA PHE A 121 23.80 2.02 6.14
C PHE A 121 25.16 2.70 5.93
N ARG A 122 25.54 2.95 4.67
CA ARG A 122 26.78 3.67 4.36
C ARG A 122 26.78 5.08 4.94
N LYS A 123 25.63 5.76 4.94
CA LYS A 123 25.48 7.11 5.49
C LYS A 123 25.32 7.13 7.02
N SER A 124 24.88 6.03 7.62
CA SER A 124 24.59 5.92 9.05
C SER A 124 25.84 5.73 9.92
N GLY A 125 26.98 5.33 9.35
CA GLY A 125 28.23 5.26 10.11
C GLY A 125 29.42 4.70 9.32
N PRO A 126 30.65 5.01 9.76
CA PRO A 126 31.86 4.51 9.11
C PRO A 126 31.91 2.97 9.19
N HIS A 127 32.38 2.34 8.11
CA HIS A 127 32.48 0.88 7.95
C HIS A 127 31.17 0.09 8.10
N CYS A 128 30.00 0.71 8.28
CA CYS A 128 28.76 -0.02 8.57
C CYS A 128 28.33 -0.92 7.39
N SER A 129 28.16 -0.34 6.19
CA SER A 129 27.83 -1.12 4.99
C SER A 129 28.94 -2.09 4.58
N GLU A 130 30.20 -1.80 4.92
CA GLU A 130 31.34 -2.68 4.63
C GLU A 130 31.34 -3.92 5.53
N SER A 131 31.12 -3.73 6.83
CA SER A 131 30.99 -4.84 7.79
C SER A 131 29.84 -5.76 7.41
N ILE A 132 28.68 -5.22 7.00
CA ILE A 132 27.56 -6.01 6.49
C ILE A 132 27.94 -6.77 5.22
N ARG A 133 28.69 -6.16 4.30
CA ARG A 133 29.15 -6.86 3.10
C ARG A 133 30.06 -8.04 3.43
N ARG A 134 31.01 -7.85 4.35
CA ARG A 134 31.98 -8.88 4.76
C ARG A 134 31.34 -10.06 5.52
N SER A 135 30.20 -9.83 6.19
CA SER A 135 29.58 -10.87 7.03
C SER A 135 29.05 -12.05 6.22
N TRP A 136 28.55 -11.84 5.00
CA TRP A 136 28.01 -12.91 4.16
C TRP A 136 29.05 -14.00 3.84
N ASP A 137 30.25 -13.60 3.41
CA ASP A 137 31.33 -14.55 3.13
C ASP A 137 31.84 -15.24 4.41
N ALA A 138 31.73 -14.58 5.57
CA ALA A 138 32.07 -15.20 6.85
C ALA A 138 31.05 -16.28 7.24
N ILE A 139 29.75 -16.00 7.08
CA ILE A 139 28.66 -16.97 7.31
C ILE A 139 28.81 -18.18 6.39
N ASN A 140 29.04 -17.96 5.10
CA ASN A 140 29.21 -19.04 4.12
C ASN A 140 30.43 -19.94 4.40
N ARG A 141 31.49 -19.38 5.00
CA ARG A 141 32.64 -20.19 5.43
C ARG A 141 32.30 -21.07 6.61
N LEU A 142 31.54 -20.54 7.57
CA LEU A 142 31.11 -21.25 8.77
C LEU A 142 30.03 -22.30 8.49
N SER A 143 29.24 -22.17 7.43
CA SER A 143 28.25 -23.20 7.07
C SER A 143 28.88 -24.48 6.51
N ASN A 144 30.16 -24.44 6.12
CA ASN A 144 30.88 -25.60 5.58
C ASN A 144 31.66 -26.40 6.64
N THR A 145 31.64 -25.94 7.90
CA THR A 145 32.21 -26.61 9.07
C THR A 145 31.13 -27.29 9.87
#